data_AF-A0A7W5FUH8-F1
#
_entry.id   AF-A0A7W5FUH8-F1
#
_cell.length_a   1.000
_cell.length_b   1.000
_cell.length_c   1.000
_cell.angle_alpha   90.00
_cell.angle_beta   90.00
_cell.angle_gamma   90.00
#
_symmetry.space_group_name_H-M   'P 1'
#
loop_
_entity.id
_entity.type
_entity.pdbx_description
1 polymer ?
#
loop_
_entity_poly.entity_id
_entity_poly.type
_entity_poly.pdbx_seq_one_letter_code
_entity_poly.pdbx_strand_id
1 'polypeptide(L)'
;MKPNNNKSHTEEIWFKPDEWDTLTQNMPIYRGTKHVEAGETIHICSPENRTPVSMPLDVQREMDDCFERAFGVRFRQRSLFASASLDVAKSYAGGSGEVRILRPTAPFCFCWGLHSKDLYFAYEDMPDKESITGLIERLSFKNTRLLDAITSRNEIMLVGEEFRATRIRE
;
A
#
# COMPACT_ATOMS: atom_id res chain seq x y z
N MET A 1 6.56 -19.69 36.80
CA MET A 1 6.03 -18.69 35.84
C MET A 1 6.68 -18.97 34.49
N LYS A 2 5.88 -19.14 33.44
CA LYS A 2 6.38 -19.38 32.07
C LYS A 2 7.00 -18.09 31.52
N PRO A 3 8.08 -18.14 30.73
CA PRO A 3 8.65 -16.93 30.14
C PRO A 3 7.64 -16.29 29.18
N ASN A 4 7.40 -14.99 29.37
CA ASN A 4 6.63 -14.14 28.46
C ASN A 4 7.38 -14.09 27.13
N ASN A 5 6.95 -14.92 26.18
CA ASN A 5 7.47 -14.90 24.82
C ASN A 5 6.74 -13.81 24.04
N ASN A 6 6.98 -12.56 24.42
CA ASN A 6 6.47 -11.38 23.70
C ASN A 6 7.42 -11.12 22.52
N LYS A 7 7.46 -12.05 21.56
CA LYS A 7 7.97 -11.73 20.22
C LYS A 7 7.04 -10.64 19.68
N SER A 8 7.59 -9.47 19.40
CA SER A 8 6.80 -8.34 18.92
C SER A 8 6.06 -8.74 17.65
N HIS A 9 4.73 -8.62 17.65
CA HIS A 9 3.85 -8.84 16.49
C HIS A 9 4.30 -8.11 15.21
N THR A 10 5.20 -7.13 15.35
CA THR A 10 5.81 -6.38 14.25
C THR A 10 6.71 -7.21 13.35
N GLU A 11 7.41 -8.25 13.81
CA GLU A 11 8.31 -9.02 12.91
C GLU A 11 7.54 -9.91 11.91
N GLU A 12 6.33 -10.34 12.24
CA GLU A 12 5.56 -11.32 11.45
C GLU A 12 4.95 -10.74 10.16
N ILE A 13 5.01 -9.43 9.97
CA ILE A 13 4.35 -8.74 8.85
C ILE A 13 5.33 -8.23 7.79
N TRP A 14 6.63 -8.32 8.05
CA TRP A 14 7.68 -7.90 7.11
C TRP A 14 8.19 -9.10 6.33
N PHE A 15 8.21 -8.93 5.03
CA PHE A 15 8.73 -9.88 4.06
C PHE A 15 10.09 -9.42 3.59
N LYS A 16 10.93 -10.38 3.24
CA LYS A 16 12.23 -10.14 2.62
C LYS A 16 12.07 -9.92 1.11
N PRO A 17 12.99 -9.17 0.47
CA PRO A 17 12.95 -8.93 -0.98
C PRO A 17 12.92 -10.19 -1.85
N ASP A 18 13.58 -11.27 -1.41
CA ASP A 18 13.66 -12.55 -2.13
C ASP A 18 12.34 -13.33 -2.11
N GLU A 19 11.42 -13.02 -1.20
CA GLU A 19 10.07 -13.61 -1.16
C GLU A 19 9.13 -12.99 -2.22
N TRP A 20 9.50 -11.86 -2.84
CA TRP A 20 8.64 -11.11 -3.74
C TRP A 20 8.10 -11.95 -4.91
N ASP A 21 8.94 -12.73 -5.58
CA ASP A 21 8.51 -13.51 -6.75
C ASP A 21 7.54 -14.62 -6.37
N THR A 22 7.74 -15.24 -5.19
CA THR A 22 6.82 -16.24 -4.64
C THR A 22 5.48 -15.59 -4.26
N LEU A 23 5.51 -14.44 -3.60
CA LEU A 23 4.30 -13.74 -3.15
C LEU A 23 3.46 -13.18 -4.30
N THR A 24 4.13 -12.73 -5.37
CA THR A 24 3.48 -12.11 -6.54
C THR A 24 3.23 -13.08 -7.69
N GLN A 25 3.84 -14.27 -7.67
CA GLN A 25 3.93 -15.17 -8.83
C GLN A 25 4.44 -14.47 -10.10
N ASN A 26 5.42 -13.58 -9.92
CA ASN A 26 6.00 -12.72 -10.96
C ASN A 26 5.01 -11.74 -11.62
N MET A 27 3.82 -11.55 -11.06
CA MET A 27 2.89 -10.54 -11.58
C MET A 27 3.36 -9.12 -11.18
N PRO A 28 3.28 -8.15 -12.10
CA PRO A 28 3.73 -6.80 -11.85
C PRO A 28 2.78 -6.05 -10.91
N ILE A 29 3.36 -5.25 -10.01
CA ILE A 29 2.66 -4.24 -9.23
C ILE A 29 3.08 -2.87 -9.75
N TYR A 30 2.10 -2.07 -10.16
CA TYR A 30 2.30 -0.79 -10.82
C TYR A 30 2.03 0.37 -9.87
N ARG A 31 2.80 1.44 -10.04
CA ARG A 31 2.56 2.74 -9.41
C ARG A 31 2.54 3.82 -10.47
N GLY A 32 1.45 4.58 -10.50
CA GLY A 32 1.37 5.82 -11.26
C GLY A 32 1.92 7.00 -10.47
N THR A 33 2.66 7.88 -11.13
CA THR A 33 3.13 9.16 -10.59
C THR A 33 2.75 10.29 -11.54
N LYS A 34 2.35 11.44 -11.00
CA LYS A 34 2.00 12.63 -11.78
C LYS A 34 3.22 13.34 -12.40
N HIS A 35 4.41 12.93 -12.01
CA HIS A 35 5.69 13.44 -12.48
C HIS A 35 6.47 12.34 -13.17
N VAL A 36 7.20 12.72 -14.21
CA VAL A 36 8.12 11.85 -14.95
C VAL A 36 9.51 12.02 -14.36
N GLU A 37 10.06 10.95 -13.81
CA GLU A 37 11.41 10.96 -13.26
C GLU A 37 12.46 10.69 -14.34
N ALA A 38 13.67 11.21 -14.16
CA ALA A 38 14.77 10.90 -15.08
C ALA A 38 15.24 9.45 -14.89
N GLY A 39 15.43 8.72 -15.99
CA GLY A 39 15.98 7.36 -15.98
C GLY A 39 14.95 6.24 -16.04
N GLU A 40 15.40 5.11 -16.62
CA GLU A 40 14.61 3.89 -16.76
C GLU A 40 14.25 3.29 -15.39
N THR A 41 15.20 3.33 -14.46
CA THR A 41 15.06 2.77 -13.12
C THR A 41 15.45 3.83 -12.11
N ILE A 42 14.60 3.97 -11.09
CA ILE A 42 14.85 4.82 -9.92
C ILE A 42 14.66 3.99 -8.65
N HIS A 43 15.17 4.49 -7.53
CA HIS A 43 14.95 3.94 -6.21
C HIS A 43 14.01 4.87 -5.44
N ILE A 44 12.96 4.32 -4.84
CA ILE A 44 11.98 5.08 -4.08
C ILE A 44 11.82 4.47 -2.68
N CYS A 45 11.73 5.34 -1.69
CA CYS A 45 11.48 4.96 -0.30
C CYS A 45 10.02 5.22 0.07
N SER A 46 9.51 4.47 1.03
CA SER A 46 8.23 4.80 1.67
C SER A 46 8.35 6.12 2.43
N PRO A 47 7.40 7.06 2.33
CA PRO A 47 7.40 8.25 3.17
C PRO A 47 7.28 7.90 4.65
N GLU A 48 7.71 8.81 5.52
CA GLU A 48 7.52 8.67 6.96
C GLU A 48 6.24 9.38 7.44
N ASN A 49 5.99 10.60 6.95
CA ASN A 49 4.89 11.47 7.38
C ASN A 49 4.24 12.16 6.18
N ARG A 50 3.64 11.40 5.26
CA ARG A 50 3.00 11.99 4.07
C ARG A 50 1.81 12.86 4.48
N THR A 51 1.82 14.12 4.06
CA THR A 51 0.62 14.98 4.09
C THR A 51 -0.39 14.48 3.05
N PRO A 52 -1.65 14.22 3.44
CA PRO A 52 -2.66 13.83 2.47
C PRO A 52 -2.94 14.95 1.47
N VAL A 53 -3.22 14.58 0.22
CA VAL A 53 -3.57 15.55 -0.83
C VAL A 53 -5.05 15.93 -0.76
N SER A 54 -5.93 14.95 -0.65
CA SER A 54 -7.39 15.15 -0.71
C SER A 54 -8.12 14.78 0.59
N MET A 55 -7.58 13.84 1.36
CA MET A 55 -8.19 13.39 2.61
C MET A 55 -7.88 14.37 3.75
N PRO A 56 -8.84 14.70 4.63
CA PRO A 56 -8.57 15.46 5.84
C PRO A 56 -7.49 14.79 6.71
N LEU A 57 -6.62 15.60 7.33
CA LEU A 57 -5.46 15.09 8.07
C LEU A 57 -5.86 14.28 9.32
N ASP A 58 -6.90 14.71 10.02
CA ASP A 58 -7.50 14.01 11.15
C ASP A 58 -8.05 12.65 10.75
N VAL A 59 -8.72 12.55 9.61
CA VAL A 59 -9.21 11.28 9.05
C VAL A 59 -8.05 10.34 8.72
N GLN A 60 -6.99 10.84 8.06
CA GLN A 60 -5.80 10.04 7.79
C GLN A 60 -5.19 9.49 9.10
N ARG A 61 -5.10 10.34 10.14
CA ARG A 61 -4.57 9.94 11.44
C ARG A 61 -5.41 8.84 12.08
N GLU A 62 -6.73 8.96 12.04
CA GLU A 62 -7.62 7.93 12.59
C GLU A 62 -7.49 6.60 11.84
N MET A 63 -7.41 6.62 10.49
CA MET A 63 -7.13 5.42 9.70
C MET A 63 -5.78 4.78 10.06
N ASP A 64 -4.75 5.61 10.19
CA ASP A 64 -3.42 5.14 10.57
C ASP A 64 -3.40 4.53 11.97
N ASP A 65 -4.15 5.08 12.92
CA ASP A 65 -4.27 4.54 14.27
C ASP A 65 -4.99 3.19 14.27
N CYS A 66 -6.00 3.02 13.40
CA CYS A 66 -6.63 1.71 13.16
C CYS A 66 -5.62 0.70 12.58
N PHE A 67 -4.83 1.09 11.58
CA PHE A 67 -3.83 0.23 10.96
C PHE A 67 -2.68 -0.13 11.91
N GLU A 68 -2.21 0.83 12.70
CA GLU A 68 -1.16 0.58 13.69
C GLU A 68 -1.64 -0.37 14.78
N ARG A 69 -2.89 -0.23 15.24
CA ARG A 69 -3.46 -1.17 16.20
C ARG A 69 -3.61 -2.58 15.62
N ALA A 70 -4.01 -2.69 14.35
CA ALA A 70 -4.27 -3.98 13.70
C ALA A 70 -3.00 -4.70 13.22
N PHE A 71 -2.01 -3.94 12.73
CA PHE A 71 -0.85 -4.47 12.00
C PHE A 71 0.49 -3.93 12.51
N GLY A 72 0.49 -2.94 13.40
CA GLY A 72 1.73 -2.30 13.88
C GLY A 72 2.34 -1.30 12.90
N VAL A 73 1.63 -0.92 11.83
CA VAL A 73 2.13 0.02 10.80
C VAL A 73 1.05 1.03 10.43
N ARG A 74 1.43 2.31 10.42
CA ARG A 74 0.62 3.43 9.94
C ARG A 74 0.66 3.50 8.40
N PHE A 75 -0.10 2.62 7.75
CA PHE A 75 -0.03 2.43 6.30
C PHE A 75 -0.43 3.67 5.49
N ARG A 76 -1.45 4.42 5.90
CA ARG A 76 -2.00 5.51 5.08
C ARG A 76 -1.00 6.64 4.87
N GLN A 77 -0.20 7.00 5.87
CA GLN A 77 0.85 8.01 5.72
C GLN A 77 2.18 7.45 5.19
N ARG A 78 2.45 6.16 5.40
CA ARG A 78 3.74 5.56 5.04
C ARG A 78 3.75 4.89 3.68
N SER A 79 2.60 4.61 3.07
CA SER A 79 2.59 3.74 1.91
C SER A 79 2.93 4.39 0.57
N LEU A 80 3.59 3.59 -0.25
CA LEU A 80 3.51 3.67 -1.70
C LEU A 80 2.21 2.98 -2.13
N PHE A 81 1.23 3.78 -2.56
CA PHE A 81 0.01 3.28 -3.19
C PHE A 81 0.33 2.69 -4.56
N ALA A 82 -0.16 1.48 -4.81
CA ALA A 82 0.09 0.71 -6.02
C ALA A 82 -1.10 -0.20 -6.36
N SER A 83 -1.13 -0.77 -7.56
CA SER A 83 -2.14 -1.74 -7.99
C SER A 83 -1.56 -2.70 -9.03
N ALA A 84 -2.12 -3.90 -9.13
CA ALA A 84 -1.83 -4.82 -10.24
C ALA A 84 -2.56 -4.46 -11.54
N SER A 85 -3.44 -3.45 -11.54
CA SER A 85 -4.07 -2.92 -12.75
C SER A 85 -3.25 -1.79 -13.35
N LEU A 86 -2.75 -2.01 -14.57
CA LEU A 86 -2.07 -0.97 -15.34
C LEU A 86 -2.99 0.24 -15.60
N ASP A 87 -4.25 0.01 -15.91
CA ASP A 87 -5.23 1.09 -16.17
C ASP A 87 -5.45 1.96 -14.94
N VAL A 88 -5.55 1.35 -13.75
CA VAL A 88 -5.63 2.07 -12.48
C VAL A 88 -4.37 2.90 -12.26
N ALA A 89 -3.18 2.33 -12.45
CA ALA A 89 -1.92 3.08 -12.33
C ALA A 89 -1.82 4.23 -13.34
N LYS A 90 -2.26 4.03 -14.59
CA LYS A 90 -2.34 5.10 -15.61
C LYS A 90 -3.30 6.21 -15.20
N SER A 91 -4.45 5.86 -14.60
CA SER A 91 -5.40 6.85 -14.08
C SER A 91 -4.77 7.75 -13.02
N TYR A 92 -4.01 7.19 -12.07
CA TYR A 92 -3.28 7.99 -11.07
C TYR A 92 -2.16 8.84 -11.68
N ALA A 93 -1.47 8.33 -12.70
CA ALA A 93 -0.42 9.08 -13.40
C ALA A 93 -1.01 10.29 -14.15
N GLY A 94 -2.21 10.14 -14.74
CA GLY A 94 -2.81 11.15 -15.60
C GLY A 94 -2.07 11.29 -16.94
N GLY A 95 -2.47 12.28 -17.74
CA GLY A 95 -1.98 12.43 -19.12
C GLY A 95 -0.51 12.83 -19.29
N SER A 96 0.12 13.35 -18.24
CA SER A 96 1.52 13.81 -18.23
C SER A 96 2.42 13.04 -17.26
N GLY A 97 1.87 12.03 -16.59
CA GLY A 97 2.59 11.24 -15.60
C GLY A 97 3.32 10.05 -16.22
N GLU A 98 3.83 9.18 -15.37
CA GLU A 98 4.38 7.90 -15.79
C GLU A 98 3.90 6.75 -14.89
N VAL A 99 4.03 5.53 -15.40
CA VAL A 99 3.79 4.32 -14.64
C VAL A 99 5.08 3.52 -14.52
N ARG A 100 5.36 3.04 -13.32
CA ARG A 100 6.52 2.20 -13.01
C ARG A 100 6.09 0.90 -12.36
N ILE A 101 6.82 -0.18 -12.63
CA ILE A 101 6.72 -1.45 -11.92
C ILE A 101 7.56 -1.35 -10.66
N LEU A 102 6.97 -1.66 -9.52
CA LEU A 102 7.64 -1.69 -8.22
C LEU A 102 8.19 -3.08 -7.91
N ARG A 103 9.37 -3.11 -7.30
CA ARG A 103 9.94 -4.30 -6.68
C ARG A 103 10.74 -3.90 -5.44
N PRO A 104 10.49 -4.51 -4.26
CA PRO A 104 11.27 -4.22 -3.07
C PRO A 104 12.72 -4.67 -3.25
N THR A 105 13.65 -3.86 -2.75
CA THR A 105 15.08 -4.19 -2.64
C THR A 105 15.54 -4.29 -1.18
N ALA A 106 14.68 -3.90 -0.25
CA ALA A 106 14.83 -4.02 1.20
C ALA A 106 13.56 -4.66 1.81
N PRO A 107 13.58 -5.07 3.10
CA PRO A 107 12.40 -5.61 3.77
C PRO A 107 11.19 -4.69 3.60
N PHE A 108 10.02 -5.30 3.38
CA PHE A 108 8.79 -4.58 3.08
C PHE A 108 7.60 -5.25 3.75
N CYS A 109 6.53 -4.50 3.95
CA CYS A 109 5.23 -5.02 4.33
C CYS A 109 4.14 -4.38 3.46
N PHE A 110 2.94 -4.91 3.53
CA PHE A 110 1.82 -4.37 2.77
C PHE A 110 0.51 -4.52 3.52
N CYS A 111 -0.49 -3.75 3.12
CA CYS A 111 -1.88 -4.10 3.36
C CYS A 111 -2.75 -3.80 2.15
N TRP A 112 -3.93 -4.42 2.11
CA TRP A 112 -4.95 -4.24 1.07
C TRP A 112 -6.33 -4.55 1.65
N GLY A 113 -7.37 -3.93 1.10
CA GLY A 113 -8.76 -4.16 1.53
C GLY A 113 -9.45 -5.21 0.68
N LEU A 114 -10.12 -6.19 1.28
CA LEU A 114 -10.93 -7.17 0.53
C LEU A 114 -12.10 -6.52 -0.22
N HIS A 115 -12.67 -5.47 0.39
CA HIS A 115 -13.85 -4.79 -0.12
C HIS A 115 -13.56 -3.33 -0.51
N SER A 116 -12.29 -3.00 -0.74
CA SER A 116 -11.84 -1.65 -1.12
C SER A 116 -11.02 -1.72 -2.40
N LYS A 117 -11.52 -1.09 -3.47
CA LYS A 117 -10.71 -0.87 -4.68
C LYS A 117 -9.71 0.27 -4.49
N ASP A 118 -10.12 1.30 -3.76
CA ASP A 118 -9.38 2.51 -3.42
C ASP A 118 -9.92 2.98 -2.06
N LEU A 119 -9.03 3.22 -1.09
CA LEU A 119 -9.43 3.60 0.27
C LEU A 119 -9.98 5.03 0.35
N TYR A 120 -9.48 5.95 -0.49
CA TYR A 120 -9.97 7.32 -0.53
C TYR A 120 -11.41 7.37 -1.06
N PHE A 121 -11.71 6.69 -2.17
CA PHE A 121 -13.07 6.64 -2.68
C PHE A 121 -14.02 5.91 -1.73
N ALA A 122 -13.57 4.84 -1.07
CA ALA A 122 -14.37 4.18 -0.04
C ALA A 122 -14.69 5.09 1.15
N TYR A 123 -13.83 6.06 1.45
CA TYR A 123 -14.08 7.10 2.44
C TYR A 123 -15.04 8.17 1.93
N GLU A 124 -14.93 8.61 0.68
CA GLU A 124 -15.87 9.57 0.09
C GLU A 124 -17.30 8.99 -0.01
N ASP A 125 -17.42 7.68 -0.27
CA ASP A 125 -18.69 6.96 -0.35
C ASP A 125 -19.21 6.48 1.03
N MET A 126 -18.54 6.85 2.12
CA MET A 126 -18.88 6.42 3.47
C MET A 126 -20.25 7.00 3.90
N PRO A 127 -21.18 6.20 4.46
CA PRO A 127 -22.43 6.73 5.01
C PRO A 127 -22.20 7.72 6.15
N ASP A 128 -22.99 8.80 6.21
CA ASP A 128 -22.84 9.92 7.17
C ASP A 128 -22.70 9.53 8.66
N LYS A 129 -23.14 8.32 9.05
CA LYS A 129 -23.11 7.84 10.44
C LYS A 129 -22.05 6.78 10.70
N GLU A 130 -21.29 6.36 9.69
CA GLU A 130 -20.21 5.40 9.86
C GLU A 130 -18.96 6.12 10.40
N SER A 131 -18.29 5.49 11.37
CA SER A 131 -16.99 5.97 11.87
C SER A 131 -15.85 5.46 10.99
N ILE A 132 -14.69 6.10 11.03
CA ILE A 132 -13.51 5.62 10.29
C ILE A 132 -13.10 4.21 10.74
N THR A 133 -13.20 3.92 12.04
CA THR A 133 -12.98 2.54 12.54
C THR A 133 -13.95 1.56 11.89
N GLY A 134 -15.25 1.89 11.83
CA GLY A 134 -16.27 1.06 11.19
C GLY A 134 -16.00 0.85 9.70
N LEU A 135 -15.58 1.90 8.99
CA LEU A 135 -15.14 1.82 7.60
C LEU A 135 -13.97 0.83 7.44
N ILE A 136 -12.89 0.98 8.23
CA ILE A 136 -11.71 0.12 8.13
C ILE A 136 -12.05 -1.35 8.42
N GLU A 137 -12.90 -1.61 9.41
CA GLU A 137 -13.40 -2.96 9.72
C GLU A 137 -14.23 -3.54 8.57
N ARG A 138 -15.16 -2.75 8.02
CA ARG A 138 -16.01 -3.15 6.88
C ARG A 138 -15.20 -3.47 5.63
N LEU A 139 -14.16 -2.68 5.35
CA LEU A 139 -13.28 -2.90 4.20
C LEU A 139 -12.39 -4.14 4.35
N SER A 140 -12.30 -4.69 5.58
CA SER A 140 -11.64 -5.96 5.89
C SER A 140 -10.20 -6.02 5.41
N PHE A 141 -9.38 -5.05 5.84
CA PHE A 141 -7.96 -5.01 5.47
C PHE A 141 -7.19 -6.25 5.92
N LYS A 142 -6.21 -6.66 5.11
CA LYS A 142 -5.27 -7.75 5.37
C LYS A 142 -3.85 -7.33 5.02
N ASN A 143 -2.88 -7.91 5.73
CA ASN A 143 -1.44 -7.81 5.45
C ASN A 143 -0.84 -9.15 4.97
N THR A 144 -1.70 -10.03 4.49
CA THR A 144 -1.34 -11.36 3.99
C THR A 144 -1.95 -11.58 2.60
N ARG A 145 -1.55 -12.67 1.93
CA ARG A 145 -2.10 -13.10 0.65
C ARG A 145 -1.95 -12.04 -0.45
N LEU A 146 -0.72 -11.58 -0.70
CA LEU A 146 -0.42 -10.56 -1.73
C LEU A 146 -0.97 -10.92 -3.11
N LEU A 147 -0.92 -12.21 -3.46
CA LEU A 147 -1.48 -12.73 -4.71
C LEU A 147 -2.98 -12.42 -4.86
N ASP A 148 -3.75 -12.45 -3.77
CA ASP A 148 -5.18 -12.16 -3.80
C ASP A 148 -5.43 -10.66 -3.99
N ALA A 149 -4.56 -9.82 -3.40
CA ALA A 149 -4.57 -8.37 -3.64
C ALA A 149 -4.31 -8.07 -5.13
N ILE A 150 -3.32 -8.75 -5.72
CA ILE A 150 -2.97 -8.64 -7.14
C ILE A 150 -4.13 -9.09 -8.03
N THR A 151 -4.70 -10.26 -7.78
CA THR A 151 -5.77 -10.83 -8.61
C THR A 151 -7.08 -10.05 -8.50
N SER A 152 -7.40 -9.49 -7.33
CA SER A 152 -8.55 -8.59 -7.15
C SER A 152 -8.37 -7.23 -7.82
N ARG A 153 -7.13 -6.85 -8.15
CA ARG A 153 -6.74 -5.53 -8.70
C ARG A 153 -7.03 -4.35 -7.75
N ASN A 154 -7.29 -4.63 -6.48
CA ASN A 154 -7.51 -3.60 -5.46
C ASN A 154 -6.22 -2.82 -5.20
N GLU A 155 -6.36 -1.64 -4.59
CA GLU A 155 -5.24 -0.86 -4.09
C GLU A 155 -4.41 -1.68 -3.08
N ILE A 156 -3.09 -1.62 -3.28
CA ILE A 156 -2.08 -2.21 -2.41
C ILE A 156 -1.28 -1.06 -1.81
N MET A 157 -1.26 -1.01 -0.48
CA MET A 157 -0.47 -0.08 0.30
C MET A 157 0.85 -0.75 0.69
N LEU A 158 1.93 -0.43 -0.01
CA LEU A 158 3.28 -0.98 0.25
C LEU A 158 4.08 -0.08 1.18
N VAL A 159 4.75 -0.64 2.19
CA VAL A 159 5.71 0.07 3.05
C VAL A 159 7.03 -0.69 3.04
N GLY A 160 8.15 0.03 2.96
CA GLY A 160 9.49 -0.54 2.85
C GLY A 160 10.53 0.56 2.72
N GLU A 161 11.76 0.24 3.11
CA GLU A 161 12.88 1.19 3.08
C GLU A 161 13.25 1.56 1.65
N GLU A 162 13.22 0.60 0.73
CA GLU A 162 13.60 0.82 -0.65
C GLU A 162 12.86 -0.09 -1.62
N PHE A 163 12.38 0.50 -2.71
CA PHE A 163 11.83 -0.17 -3.88
C PHE A 163 12.54 0.32 -5.13
N ARG A 164 12.90 -0.63 -5.99
CA ARG A 164 13.27 -0.34 -7.37
C ARG A 164 12.00 -0.11 -8.19
N ALA A 165 11.92 1.04 -8.86
CA ALA A 165 10.81 1.42 -9.73
C ALA A 165 11.28 1.55 -11.18
N THR A 166 10.88 0.60 -12.03
CA THR A 166 11.28 0.55 -13.44
C THR A 166 10.15 1.05 -14.33
N ARG A 167 10.44 2.00 -15.21
CA ARG A 167 9.50 2.54 -16.20
C ARG A 167 8.96 1.41 -17.10
N ILE A 168 7.67 1.45 -17.38
CA ILE A 168 7.12 0.59 -18.43
C ILE A 168 7.45 1.19 -19.79
N ARG A 169 7.96 0.39 -20.71
CA ARG A 169 8.08 0.78 -22.13
C ARG A 169 6.78 0.37 -22.80
N GLU A 170 6.07 1.35 -23.35
CA GLU A 170 4.90 1.10 -24.21
C GLU A 170 5.34 0.61 -25.59
#